data_AF-A0A553ZQK5-F1
#
_entry.id   AF-A0A553ZQK5-F1
#
_cell.length_a   1.000
_cell.length_b   1.000
_cell.length_c   1.000
_cell.angle_alpha   90.00
_cell.angle_beta   90.00
_cell.angle_gamma   90.00
#
_symmetry.space_group_name_H-M   'P 1'
#
loop_
_entity.id
_entity.type
_entity.pdbx_description
1 polymer ?
#
loop_
_entity_poly.entity_id
_entity_poly.type
_entity_poly.pdbx_seq_one_letter_code
_entity_poly.pdbx_strand_id
1 'polypeptide(L)'
;MTSPLLLVTEVPVEREASQEALAVWQDRTHAAAGRGSVLYESTEAPAVLELTPLAGLADLAALTDRWRDLRGALAPLSTGDVRRQVLEFVGAPKPAADELPDTPYIQLRHVEVKPPVYEEYLSWRQGTIFAEVLKSERIETFLAYHSLLSTEPGVMFVSGFSCPPQEYLPTFASDRYAEIARQAHPRFVTDEGLYTRIYRRVPGGEGAR
;
A
#
# COMPACT_ATOMS: atom_id res chain seq x y z
N MET A 1 -15.60 -0.06 7.33
CA MET A 1 -14.90 -1.23 7.95
C MET A 1 -13.67 -1.50 7.12
N THR A 2 -12.50 -1.73 7.74
CA THR A 2 -11.26 -2.05 7.00
C THR A 2 -11.38 -3.39 6.25
N SER A 3 -10.83 -3.46 5.04
CA SER A 3 -10.85 -4.70 4.25
C SER A 3 -10.05 -5.83 4.94
N PRO A 4 -10.58 -7.06 5.05
CA PRO A 4 -9.87 -8.18 5.68
C PRO A 4 -8.66 -8.63 4.84
N LEU A 5 -8.78 -8.59 3.51
CA LEU A 5 -7.68 -8.84 2.59
C LEU A 5 -7.46 -7.62 1.69
N LEU A 6 -6.22 -7.35 1.30
CA LEU A 6 -5.85 -6.28 0.38
C LEU A 6 -5.04 -6.86 -0.77
N LEU A 7 -5.53 -6.68 -2.00
CA LEU A 7 -4.73 -6.91 -3.20
C LEU A 7 -4.02 -5.61 -3.57
N VAL A 8 -2.69 -5.68 -3.66
CA VAL A 8 -1.83 -4.62 -4.16
C VAL A 8 -1.34 -5.04 -5.55
N THR A 9 -1.67 -4.26 -6.58
CA THR A 9 -1.17 -4.47 -7.94
C THR A 9 -0.32 -3.28 -8.36
N GLU A 10 0.96 -3.46 -8.63
CA GLU A 10 1.88 -2.42 -9.09
C GLU A 10 2.37 -2.77 -10.50
N VAL A 11 2.41 -1.78 -11.39
CA VAL A 11 2.98 -1.91 -12.73
C VAL A 11 4.04 -0.82 -12.91
N PRO A 12 5.32 -1.18 -13.11
CA PRO A 12 6.33 -0.22 -13.49
C PRO A 12 6.08 0.24 -14.94
N VAL A 13 6.15 1.55 -15.16
CA VAL A 13 5.85 2.20 -16.45
C VAL A 13 6.96 3.18 -16.80
N GLU A 14 7.01 3.67 -18.03
CA GLU A 14 7.84 4.84 -18.34
C GLU A 14 7.19 6.10 -17.74
N ARG A 15 8.00 7.09 -17.36
CA ARG A 15 7.48 8.32 -16.72
C ARG A 15 6.50 9.06 -17.64
N GLU A 16 6.82 9.11 -18.92
CA GLU A 16 6.04 9.75 -19.98
C GLU A 16 4.72 9.00 -20.25
N ALA A 17 4.70 7.69 -19.99
CA ALA A 17 3.55 6.82 -20.21
C ALA A 17 2.61 6.72 -18.99
N SER A 18 3.00 7.25 -17.83
CA SER A 18 2.26 7.09 -16.56
C SER A 18 0.79 7.51 -16.67
N GLN A 19 0.51 8.67 -17.25
CA GLN A 19 -0.86 9.18 -17.38
C GLN A 19 -1.70 8.36 -18.38
N GLU A 20 -1.09 7.90 -19.46
CA GLU A 20 -1.75 7.01 -20.44
C GLU A 20 -2.05 5.65 -19.80
N ALA A 21 -1.10 5.09 -19.06
CA ALA A 21 -1.28 3.83 -18.34
C ALA A 21 -2.41 3.93 -17.30
N LEU A 22 -2.51 5.04 -16.57
CA LEU A 22 -3.62 5.29 -15.64
C LEU A 22 -4.96 5.37 -16.36
N ALA A 23 -5.05 6.07 -17.50
CA ALA A 23 -6.27 6.15 -18.28
C ALA A 23 -6.71 4.77 -18.81
N VAL A 24 -5.76 4.00 -19.35
CA VAL A 24 -5.97 2.61 -19.81
C VAL A 24 -6.47 1.72 -18.68
N TRP A 25 -5.90 1.87 -17.48
CA TRP A 25 -6.31 1.12 -16.29
C TRP A 25 -7.70 1.54 -15.81
N GLN A 26 -7.95 2.85 -15.68
CA GLN A 26 -9.24 3.40 -15.25
C GLN A 26 -10.40 2.91 -16.11
N ASP A 27 -10.27 3.00 -17.44
CA ASP A 27 -11.27 2.54 -18.42
C ASP A 27 -11.68 1.08 -18.17
N ARG A 28 -10.69 0.22 -17.88
CA ARG A 28 -10.89 -1.22 -17.59
C ARG A 28 -11.33 -1.52 -16.16
N THR A 29 -11.09 -0.61 -15.23
CA THR A 29 -11.56 -0.72 -13.84
C THR A 29 -13.04 -0.37 -13.73
N HIS A 30 -13.48 0.70 -14.39
CA HIS A 30 -14.88 1.13 -14.40
C HIS A 30 -15.82 0.07 -15.00
N ALA A 31 -15.33 -0.72 -15.96
CA ALA A 31 -16.08 -1.81 -16.57
C ALA A 31 -16.29 -3.04 -15.65
N ALA A 32 -15.49 -3.19 -14.58
CA ALA A 32 -15.41 -4.41 -13.78
C ALA A 32 -15.90 -4.26 -12.33
N ALA A 33 -16.64 -3.17 -12.03
CA ALA A 33 -17.10 -2.73 -10.70
C ALA A 33 -17.06 -3.79 -9.57
N GLY A 34 -15.92 -3.82 -8.86
CA GLY A 34 -15.75 -4.49 -7.57
C GLY A 34 -15.93 -3.53 -6.40
N ARG A 35 -15.55 -3.95 -5.18
CA ARG A 35 -15.69 -3.27 -3.87
C ARG A 35 -14.94 -1.91 -3.72
N GLY A 36 -14.77 -1.15 -4.80
CA GLY A 36 -14.14 0.18 -4.77
C GLY A 36 -12.62 0.12 -4.73
N SER A 37 -11.99 -0.35 -5.81
CA SER A 37 -10.54 -0.22 -5.95
C SER A 37 -10.13 1.22 -6.19
N VAL A 38 -8.90 1.55 -5.78
CA VAL A 38 -8.35 2.90 -5.90
C VAL A 38 -7.03 2.85 -6.65
N LEU A 39 -6.90 3.72 -7.65
CA LEU A 39 -5.69 3.88 -8.43
C LEU A 39 -4.81 4.99 -7.88
N TYR A 40 -3.51 4.78 -7.98
CA TYR A 40 -2.49 5.71 -7.55
C TYR A 40 -1.33 5.78 -8.55
N GLU A 41 -0.67 6.93 -8.56
CA GLU A 41 0.58 7.18 -9.25
C GLU A 41 1.71 7.32 -8.23
N SER A 42 2.82 6.62 -8.44
CA SER A 42 4.00 6.77 -7.58
C SER A 42 4.63 8.15 -7.77
N THR A 43 5.03 8.80 -6.67
CA THR A 43 5.67 10.13 -6.71
C THR A 43 7.19 10.06 -6.89
N GLU A 44 7.77 8.86 -6.85
CA GLU A 44 9.22 8.65 -6.78
C GLU A 44 9.72 7.89 -8.02
N ALA A 45 9.41 6.60 -8.10
CA ALA A 45 9.72 5.74 -9.24
C ALA A 45 8.51 5.64 -10.17
N PRO A 46 8.65 5.76 -11.51
CA PRO A 46 7.54 5.61 -12.46
C PRO A 46 6.83 4.26 -12.31
N ALA A 47 5.66 4.29 -11.69
CA ALA A 47 4.81 3.13 -11.47
C ALA A 47 3.37 3.59 -11.20
N VAL A 48 2.44 2.75 -11.62
CA VAL A 48 1.02 2.88 -11.32
C VAL A 48 0.60 1.74 -10.38
N LEU A 49 -0.31 2.04 -9.46
CA LEU A 49 -0.68 1.16 -8.37
C LEU A 49 -2.20 1.08 -8.26
N GLU A 50 -2.74 -0.12 -8.03
CA GLU A 50 -4.11 -0.34 -7.61
C GLU A 50 -4.15 -1.01 -6.24
N LEU A 51 -4.92 -0.43 -5.33
CA LEU A 51 -5.35 -1.10 -4.10
C LEU A 51 -6.78 -1.60 -4.28
N THR A 52 -6.99 -2.91 -4.11
CA THR A 52 -8.30 -3.54 -4.24
C THR A 52 -8.65 -4.26 -2.93
N PRO A 53 -9.74 -3.85 -2.23
CA PRO A 53 -10.22 -4.58 -1.07
C PRO A 53 -10.86 -5.91 -1.50
N LEU A 54 -10.58 -6.97 -0.75
CA LEU A 54 -11.12 -8.30 -0.98
C LEU A 54 -11.81 -8.80 0.30
N ALA A 55 -12.96 -9.44 0.15
CA ALA A 55 -13.65 -10.14 1.23
C ALA A 55 -12.95 -11.45 1.59
N GLY A 56 -12.34 -12.10 0.60
CA GLY A 56 -11.65 -13.37 0.73
C GLY A 56 -10.93 -13.78 -0.55
N LEU A 57 -10.15 -14.87 -0.49
CA LEU A 57 -9.37 -15.35 -1.64
C LEU A 57 -10.22 -15.76 -2.85
N ALA A 58 -11.50 -16.12 -2.64
CA ALA A 58 -12.42 -16.45 -3.72
C ALA A 58 -12.65 -15.27 -4.69
N ASP A 59 -12.50 -14.03 -4.22
CA ASP A 59 -12.66 -12.83 -5.05
C ASP A 59 -11.59 -12.73 -6.16
N LEU A 60 -10.44 -13.39 -5.99
CA LEU A 60 -9.36 -13.39 -6.99
C LEU A 60 -9.78 -14.03 -8.31
N ALA A 61 -10.66 -15.03 -8.27
CA ALA A 61 -11.15 -15.71 -9.46
C ALA A 61 -11.88 -14.72 -10.39
N ALA A 62 -12.70 -13.83 -9.83
CA ALA A 62 -13.43 -12.81 -10.57
C ALA A 62 -12.51 -11.74 -11.21
N LEU A 63 -11.29 -11.58 -10.70
CA LEU A 63 -10.33 -10.60 -11.21
C LEU A 63 -9.42 -11.15 -12.31
N THR A 64 -9.40 -12.48 -12.52
CA THR A 64 -8.40 -13.12 -13.38
C THR A 64 -8.54 -12.72 -14.85
N ASP A 65 -9.76 -12.65 -15.38
CA ASP A 65 -9.99 -12.25 -16.77
C ASP A 65 -9.59 -10.78 -17.00
N ARG A 66 -9.96 -9.91 -16.05
CA ARG A 66 -9.53 -8.50 -16.03
C ARG A 66 -8.01 -8.39 -16.03
N TRP A 67 -7.30 -9.20 -15.25
CA TRP A 67 -5.84 -9.17 -15.23
C TRP A 67 -5.20 -9.55 -16.56
N ARG A 68 -5.78 -10.49 -17.31
CA ARG A 68 -5.28 -10.86 -18.64
C ARG A 68 -5.49 -9.72 -19.62
N ASP A 69 -6.66 -9.10 -19.62
CA ASP A 69 -6.96 -7.95 -20.47
C ASP A 69 -6.05 -6.75 -20.13
N LEU A 70 -5.96 -6.39 -18.85
CA LEU A 70 -5.13 -5.30 -18.35
C LEU A 70 -3.65 -5.51 -18.71
N ARG A 71 -3.15 -6.76 -18.59
CA ARG A 71 -1.77 -7.11 -18.99
C ARG A 71 -1.53 -6.80 -20.47
N GLY A 72 -2.45 -7.21 -21.35
CA GLY A 72 -2.32 -6.95 -22.78
C GLY A 72 -2.33 -5.45 -23.09
N ALA A 73 -3.21 -4.71 -22.44
CA ALA A 73 -3.38 -3.28 -22.66
C ALA A 73 -2.22 -2.43 -22.10
N LEU A 74 -1.68 -2.79 -20.94
CA LEU A 74 -0.55 -2.07 -20.32
C LEU A 74 0.81 -2.48 -20.88
N ALA A 75 0.93 -3.63 -21.55
CA ALA A 75 2.21 -4.14 -22.04
C ALA A 75 3.02 -3.12 -22.86
N PRO A 76 2.44 -2.32 -23.79
CA PRO A 76 3.18 -1.31 -24.54
C PRO A 76 3.70 -0.14 -23.69
N LEU A 77 3.12 0.06 -22.49
CA LEU A 77 3.38 1.19 -21.60
C LEU A 77 4.23 0.78 -20.38
N SER A 78 4.44 -0.52 -20.19
CA SER A 78 5.09 -1.10 -19.01
C SER A 78 6.59 -1.31 -19.24
N THR A 79 7.40 -1.01 -18.23
CA THR A 79 8.86 -1.25 -18.24
C THR A 79 9.23 -2.57 -17.57
N GLY A 80 8.25 -3.28 -17.02
CA GLY A 80 8.43 -4.56 -16.36
C GLY A 80 7.08 -5.28 -16.14
N ASP A 81 7.15 -6.45 -15.52
CA ASP A 81 5.96 -7.27 -15.28
C ASP A 81 5.08 -6.69 -14.15
N VAL A 82 3.80 -7.08 -14.17
CA VAL A 82 2.81 -6.70 -13.17
C VAL A 82 3.07 -7.43 -11.86
N ARG A 83 3.31 -6.67 -10.80
CA ARG A 83 3.55 -7.18 -9.45
C ARG A 83 2.24 -7.25 -8.69
N ARG A 84 1.92 -8.42 -8.12
CA ARG A 84 0.70 -8.61 -7.33
C ARG A 84 1.03 -9.28 -6.01
N GLN A 85 0.43 -8.78 -4.95
CA GLN A 85 0.47 -9.42 -3.64
C GLN A 85 -0.88 -9.32 -2.95
N VAL A 86 -1.26 -10.40 -2.26
CA VAL A 86 -2.42 -10.44 -1.37
C VAL A 86 -1.92 -10.36 0.06
N LEU A 87 -2.48 -9.43 0.82
CA LEU A 87 -2.10 -9.13 2.18
C LEU A 87 -3.30 -9.32 3.10
N GLU A 88 -3.07 -9.80 4.32
CA GLU A 88 -4.07 -10.05 5.36
C GLU A 88 -4.02 -8.97 6.44
N PHE A 89 -5.18 -8.43 6.81
CA PHE A 89 -5.28 -7.37 7.81
C PHE A 89 -4.82 -7.85 9.20
N VAL A 90 -3.93 -7.10 9.85
CA VAL A 90 -3.40 -7.43 11.19
C VAL A 90 -3.50 -6.30 12.21
N GLY A 91 -3.96 -5.12 11.82
CA GLY A 91 -4.23 -4.02 12.76
C GLY A 91 -4.33 -2.64 12.11
N ALA A 92 -4.90 -1.68 12.84
CA ALA A 92 -5.04 -0.31 12.38
C ALA A 92 -5.02 0.67 13.57
N PRO A 93 -3.84 1.19 14.00
CA PRO A 93 -3.80 2.19 15.05
C PRO A 93 -4.58 3.47 14.69
N LYS A 94 -4.68 3.79 13.39
CA LYS A 94 -5.60 4.82 12.88
C LYS A 94 -6.44 4.19 11.75
N PRO A 95 -7.68 3.75 12.02
CA PRO A 95 -8.48 3.08 11.01
C PRO A 95 -8.92 4.04 9.90
N ALA A 96 -9.17 3.48 8.71
CA ALA A 96 -9.88 4.19 7.65
C ALA A 96 -11.39 4.25 7.99
N ALA A 97 -12.09 5.25 7.46
CA ALA A 97 -13.55 5.30 7.54
C ALA A 97 -14.17 4.12 6.75
N ASP A 98 -13.63 3.86 5.56
CA ASP A 98 -14.06 2.80 4.64
C ASP A 98 -13.03 1.66 4.54
N GLU A 99 -13.12 0.83 3.49
CA GLU A 99 -12.22 -0.32 3.29
C GLU A 99 -10.77 0.08 3.00
N LEU A 100 -10.57 1.28 2.45
CA LEU A 100 -9.27 1.87 2.10
C LEU A 100 -9.17 3.32 2.59
N PRO A 101 -7.95 3.87 2.76
CA PRO A 101 -7.78 5.30 3.06
C PRO A 101 -8.42 6.19 1.99
N ASP A 102 -9.10 7.26 2.40
CA ASP A 102 -9.64 8.29 1.50
C ASP A 102 -8.80 9.57 1.53
N THR A 103 -7.48 9.40 1.52
CA THR A 103 -6.50 10.49 1.53
C THR A 103 -5.91 10.69 0.14
N PRO A 104 -5.45 11.92 -0.21
CA PRO A 104 -4.86 12.19 -1.52
C PRO A 104 -3.49 11.52 -1.70
N TYR A 105 -2.82 11.17 -0.61
CA TYR A 105 -1.58 10.39 -0.64
C TYR A 105 -1.65 9.17 0.26
N ILE A 106 -0.92 8.14 -0.13
CA ILE A 106 -0.58 7.01 0.72
C ILE A 106 0.93 6.76 0.69
N GLN A 107 1.47 6.25 1.79
CA GLN A 107 2.79 5.61 1.82
C GLN A 107 2.60 4.12 2.04
N LEU A 108 3.20 3.33 1.16
CA LEU A 108 3.38 1.90 1.37
C LEU A 108 4.76 1.68 1.98
N ARG A 109 4.82 1.02 3.13
CA ARG A 109 6.07 0.63 3.78
C ARG A 109 6.06 -0.84 4.15
N HIS A 110 6.98 -1.61 3.58
CA HIS A 110 7.14 -3.01 3.89
C HIS A 110 8.30 -3.22 4.85
N VAL A 111 8.12 -4.17 5.78
CA VAL A 111 9.10 -4.54 6.80
C VAL A 111 9.03 -6.05 7.01
N GLU A 112 10.13 -6.75 6.75
CA GLU A 112 10.25 -8.17 7.09
C GLU A 112 10.65 -8.33 8.56
N VAL A 113 9.89 -9.15 9.28
CA VAL A 113 10.11 -9.44 10.71
C VAL A 113 10.63 -10.86 10.85
N LYS A 114 11.70 -11.02 11.63
CA LYS A 114 12.31 -12.32 11.92
C LYS A 114 11.30 -13.24 12.60
N PRO A 115 11.04 -14.44 12.06
CA PRO A 115 10.05 -15.36 12.62
C PRO A 115 10.23 -15.70 14.11
N PRO A 116 11.46 -15.93 14.64
CA PRO A 116 11.64 -16.30 16.05
C PRO A 116 11.21 -15.24 17.07
N VAL A 117 11.04 -13.97 16.63
CA VAL A 117 10.70 -12.83 17.51
C VAL A 117 9.41 -12.14 17.07
N TYR A 118 8.61 -12.77 16.22
CA TYR A 118 7.41 -12.17 15.64
C TYR A 118 6.40 -11.71 16.70
N GLU A 119 6.06 -12.57 17.66
CA GLU A 119 5.12 -12.22 18.75
C GLU A 119 5.65 -11.08 19.62
N GLU A 120 6.96 -11.08 19.89
CA GLU A 120 7.61 -10.00 20.63
C GLU A 120 7.54 -8.68 19.85
N TYR A 121 7.77 -8.72 18.54
CA TYR A 121 7.62 -7.56 17.66
C TYR A 121 6.18 -7.03 17.66
N LEU A 122 5.17 -7.91 17.59
CA LEU A 122 3.76 -7.52 17.63
C LEU A 122 3.40 -6.79 18.92
N SER A 123 3.92 -7.23 20.07
CA SER A 123 3.75 -6.55 21.36
C SER A 123 4.52 -5.22 21.39
N TRP A 124 5.79 -5.24 20.97
CA TRP A 124 6.67 -4.07 20.98
C TRP A 124 6.16 -2.93 20.09
N ARG A 125 5.62 -3.23 18.89
CA ARG A 125 5.16 -2.21 17.94
C ARG A 125 3.96 -1.41 18.47
N GLN A 126 3.14 -2.01 19.35
CA GLN A 126 1.99 -1.32 19.97
C GLN A 126 2.45 -0.15 20.84
N GLY A 127 3.44 -0.40 21.72
CA GLY A 127 3.99 0.62 22.62
C GLY A 127 4.99 1.58 21.97
N THR A 128 5.34 1.37 20.71
CA THR A 128 6.36 2.17 20.00
C THR A 128 5.80 2.76 18.71
N ILE A 129 5.88 2.03 17.59
CA ILE A 129 5.47 2.50 16.26
C ILE A 129 4.04 3.04 16.30
N PHE A 130 3.10 2.27 16.84
CA PHE A 130 1.69 2.65 16.87
C PHE A 130 1.45 3.82 17.82
N ALA A 131 2.13 3.86 18.96
CA ALA A 131 2.06 4.98 19.89
C ALA A 131 2.56 6.30 19.26
N GLU A 132 3.62 6.28 18.44
CA GLU A 132 4.08 7.47 17.71
C GLU A 132 3.14 7.86 16.56
N VAL A 133 2.62 6.87 15.82
CA VAL A 133 1.62 7.11 14.77
C VAL A 133 0.39 7.82 15.33
N LEU A 134 -0.09 7.39 16.51
CA LEU A 134 -1.23 8.00 17.20
C LEU A 134 -1.01 9.47 17.53
N LYS A 135 0.21 9.87 17.88
CA LYS A 135 0.56 11.26 18.22
C LYS A 135 0.67 12.18 16.99
N SER A 136 0.97 11.63 15.82
CA SER A 136 1.19 12.43 14.62
C SER A 136 -0.14 12.92 14.02
N GLU A 137 -0.38 14.22 14.00
CA GLU A 137 -1.54 14.81 13.33
C GLU A 137 -1.49 14.67 11.80
N ARG A 138 -0.30 14.46 11.24
CA ARG A 138 -0.11 14.30 9.79
C ARG A 138 -0.52 12.93 9.26
N ILE A 139 -0.55 11.92 10.12
CA ILE A 139 -1.00 10.58 9.75
C ILE A 139 -2.49 10.50 10.06
N GLU A 140 -3.31 10.38 9.02
CA GLU A 140 -4.77 10.34 9.14
C GLU A 140 -5.26 8.90 9.21
N THR A 141 -4.62 8.00 8.47
CA THR A 141 -4.91 6.56 8.48
C THR A 141 -3.62 5.79 8.54
N PHE A 142 -3.60 4.67 9.26
CA PHE A 142 -2.45 3.78 9.33
C PHE A 142 -2.95 2.35 9.52
N LEU A 143 -2.87 1.56 8.46
CA LEU A 143 -3.29 0.17 8.40
C LEU A 143 -2.04 -0.73 8.34
N ALA A 144 -2.12 -1.91 8.92
CA ALA A 144 -1.07 -2.92 8.88
C ALA A 144 -1.65 -4.21 8.29
N TYR A 145 -0.97 -4.73 7.28
CA TYR A 145 -1.29 -6.00 6.63
C TYR A 145 -0.05 -6.90 6.61
N HIS A 146 -0.21 -8.20 6.84
CA HIS A 146 0.85 -9.18 6.67
C HIS A 146 0.76 -9.83 5.28
N SER A 147 1.90 -10.14 4.67
CA SER A 147 1.94 -10.88 3.41
C SER A 147 1.25 -12.25 3.55
N LEU A 148 0.28 -12.54 2.69
CA LEU A 148 -0.42 -13.82 2.62
C LEU A 148 -0.03 -14.59 1.35
N LEU A 149 -0.11 -13.94 0.18
CA LEU A 149 0.39 -14.44 -1.10
C LEU A 149 1.29 -13.37 -1.72
N SER A 150 2.59 -13.49 -1.52
CA SER A 150 3.58 -12.51 -2.00
C SER A 150 4.95 -13.18 -2.14
N THR A 151 5.80 -12.63 -3.00
CA THR A 151 7.25 -12.92 -3.02
C THR A 151 8.02 -12.07 -2.01
N GLU A 152 7.36 -11.10 -1.37
CA GLU A 152 7.94 -10.20 -0.37
C GLU A 152 7.32 -10.53 1.02
N PRO A 153 8.07 -11.20 1.93
CA PRO A 153 7.55 -11.61 3.24
C PRO A 153 7.55 -10.46 4.25
N GLY A 154 6.55 -10.40 5.14
CA GLY A 154 6.53 -9.43 6.24
C GLY A 154 5.25 -8.62 6.31
N VAL A 155 5.36 -7.42 6.89
CA VAL A 155 4.23 -6.51 7.13
C VAL A 155 4.31 -5.31 6.20
N MET A 156 3.24 -5.06 5.46
CA MET A 156 2.99 -3.82 4.74
C MET A 156 2.17 -2.87 5.62
N PHE A 157 2.69 -1.67 5.83
CA PHE A 157 1.95 -0.55 6.38
C PHE A 157 1.40 0.32 5.24
N VAL A 158 0.12 0.67 5.35
CA VAL A 158 -0.56 1.62 4.46
C VAL A 158 -0.89 2.86 5.28
N SER A 159 -0.12 3.93 5.09
CA SER A 159 -0.29 5.19 5.81
C SER A 159 -0.92 6.24 4.91
N GLY A 160 -2.10 6.75 5.26
CA GLY A 160 -2.81 7.80 4.53
C GLY A 160 -2.59 9.17 5.15
N PHE A 161 -2.38 10.18 4.30
CA PHE A 161 -2.13 11.57 4.71
C PHE A 161 -2.52 12.58 3.60
N SER A 162 -2.80 13.82 4.00
CA SER A 162 -3.25 14.89 3.09
C SER A 162 -2.25 16.03 2.89
N CYS A 163 -1.26 16.17 3.77
CA CYS A 163 -0.23 17.19 3.58
C CYS A 163 0.72 16.86 2.42
N PRO A 164 1.43 17.86 1.86
CA PRO A 164 2.44 17.59 0.83
C PRO A 164 3.49 16.57 1.30
N PRO A 165 3.98 15.66 0.43
CA PRO A 165 4.95 14.62 0.82
C PRO A 165 6.18 15.13 1.57
N GLN A 166 6.70 16.30 1.20
CA GLN A 166 7.84 16.93 1.88
C GLN A 166 7.57 17.31 3.35
N GLU A 167 6.31 17.55 3.72
CA GLU A 167 5.89 17.83 5.10
C GLU A 167 5.54 16.55 5.86
N TYR A 168 5.19 15.49 5.14
CA TYR A 168 4.88 14.18 5.69
C TYR A 168 6.15 13.41 6.10
N LEU A 169 7.17 13.37 5.23
CA LEU A 169 8.43 12.61 5.43
C LEU A 169 9.11 12.88 6.79
N PRO A 170 9.18 14.13 7.30
CA PRO A 170 9.77 14.42 8.61
C PRO A 170 9.10 13.72 9.79
N THR A 171 7.86 13.24 9.65
CA THR A 171 7.16 12.45 10.69
C THR A 171 7.98 11.22 11.11
N PHE A 172 8.76 10.64 10.18
CA PHE A 172 9.62 9.48 10.43
C PHE A 172 11.10 9.84 10.62
N ALA A 173 11.44 11.13 10.58
CA ALA A 173 12.81 11.63 10.76
C ALA A 173 13.06 12.19 12.17
N SER A 174 12.14 12.00 13.12
CA SER A 174 12.32 12.43 14.50
C SER A 174 13.33 11.55 15.24
N ASP A 175 14.04 12.12 16.22
CA ASP A 175 14.96 11.38 17.11
C ASP A 175 14.28 10.17 17.75
N ARG A 176 13.00 10.32 18.11
CA ARG A 176 12.19 9.23 18.65
C ARG A 176 12.00 8.10 17.66
N TYR A 177 11.70 8.42 16.40
CA TYR A 177 11.51 7.40 15.38
C TYR A 177 12.84 6.75 14.97
N ALA A 178 13.94 7.50 14.96
CA ALA A 178 15.29 6.97 14.78
C ALA A 178 15.65 5.98 15.89
N GLU A 179 15.31 6.27 17.15
CA GLU A 179 15.49 5.36 18.27
C GLU A 179 14.62 4.10 18.13
N ILE A 180 13.36 4.24 17.71
CA ILE A 180 12.47 3.10 17.43
C ILE A 180 13.06 2.22 16.31
N ALA A 181 13.59 2.81 15.25
CA ALA A 181 14.24 2.08 14.16
C ALA A 181 15.50 1.35 14.64
N ARG A 182 16.32 1.99 15.50
CA ARG A 182 17.51 1.39 16.13
C ARG A 182 17.19 0.29 17.14
N GLN A 183 16.02 0.33 17.77
CA GLN A 183 15.53 -0.78 18.60
C GLN A 183 14.99 -1.93 17.74
N ALA A 184 14.31 -1.59 16.64
CA ALA A 184 13.76 -2.55 15.70
C ALA A 184 14.85 -3.32 14.96
N HIS A 185 15.90 -2.64 14.55
CA HIS A 185 17.03 -3.21 13.84
C HIS A 185 18.29 -3.23 14.74
N PRO A 186 18.93 -4.39 14.98
CA PRO A 186 18.76 -5.66 14.28
C PRO A 186 17.85 -6.67 14.99
N ARG A 187 17.15 -6.28 16.07
CA ARG A 187 16.43 -7.22 16.94
C ARG A 187 15.27 -7.94 16.23
N PHE A 188 14.40 -7.18 15.58
CA PHE A 188 13.15 -7.66 14.99
C PHE A 188 13.19 -7.74 13.47
N VAL A 189 13.81 -6.77 12.82
CA VAL A 189 13.76 -6.59 11.36
C VAL A 189 15.01 -7.16 10.69
N THR A 190 14.85 -7.80 9.54
CA THR A 190 15.98 -8.29 8.71
C THR A 190 16.70 -7.12 8.04
N ASP A 191 17.90 -7.35 7.49
CA ASP A 191 18.62 -6.35 6.69
C ASP A 191 18.00 -6.17 5.28
N GLU A 192 17.20 -7.14 4.86
CA GLU A 192 16.48 -7.16 3.59
C GLU A 192 15.10 -6.51 3.74
N GLY A 193 14.60 -5.86 2.69
CA GLY A 193 13.15 -5.60 2.60
C GLY A 193 12.59 -4.31 3.21
N LEU A 194 13.34 -3.21 3.26
CA LEU A 194 12.70 -1.89 3.43
C LEU A 194 12.26 -1.32 2.07
N TYR A 195 11.05 -1.67 1.66
CA TYR A 195 10.34 -0.94 0.61
C TYR A 195 9.60 0.22 1.24
N THR A 196 9.82 1.44 0.78
CA THR A 196 9.03 2.61 1.19
C THR A 196 8.79 3.47 -0.04
N ARG A 197 7.52 3.70 -0.39
CA ARG A 197 7.13 4.53 -1.53
C ARG A 197 5.87 5.33 -1.23
N ILE A 198 5.86 6.56 -1.70
CA ILE A 198 4.69 7.44 -1.66
C ILE A 198 3.96 7.40 -3.00
N TYR A 199 2.63 7.33 -2.92
CA TYR A 199 1.74 7.35 -4.05
C TYR A 199 0.70 8.47 -3.88
N ARG A 200 0.36 9.10 -4.99
CA ARG A 200 -0.71 10.07 -5.11
C ARG A 200 -1.95 9.39 -5.68
N ARG A 201 -3.09 9.56 -5.02
CA ARG A 201 -4.38 9.05 -5.47
C ARG A 201 -4.74 9.68 -6.79
N VAL A 202 -5.20 8.87 -7.74
CA VAL A 202 -5.76 9.36 -9.00
C VAL A 202 -7.24 9.64 -8.76
N PRO A 203 -7.74 10.85 -9.09
CA PRO A 203 -9.16 11.15 -9.00
C PRO A 203 -9.97 10.12 -9.80
N GLY A 204 -11.04 9.58 -9.20
CA GLY A 204 -12.01 8.81 -9.97
C GLY A 204 -12.63 9.73 -11.03
N GLY A 205 -12.70 9.27 -12.28
CA GLY A 205 -13.39 10.03 -13.33
C GLY A 205 -14.82 10.36 -12.89
N GLU A 206 -15.31 11.54 -13.27
CA GLU A 206 -16.68 11.98 -12.97
C GLU A 206 -17.70 10.90 -13.36
N GLY A 207 -18.31 10.24 -12.36
CA GLY A 207 -19.24 9.14 -12.60
C GLY A 207 -19.62 8.31 -11.37
N ALA A 208 -18.96 8.48 -10.22
CA ALA A 208 -19.31 7.80 -8.98
C ALA A 208 -19.76 8.81 -7.90
N ARG A 209 -21.01 9.26 -8.00
CA ARG A 209 -21.82 9.80 -6.89
C ARG A 209 -23.23 9.26 -7.02
#